data_AF-A0A8H2ZHG4-F1
#
_entry.id   AF-A0A8H2ZHG4-F1
#
_cell.length_a   1.000
_cell.length_b   1.000
_cell.length_c   1.000
_cell.angle_alpha   90.00
_cell.angle_beta   90.00
_cell.angle_gamma   90.00
#
_symmetry.space_group_name_H-M   'P 1'
#
loop_
_entity.id
_entity.type
_entity.pdbx_description
1 polymer ?
#
loop_
_entity_poly.entity_id
_entity_poly.type
_entity_poly.pdbx_seq_one_letter_code
_entity_poly.pdbx_strand_id
1 'polypeptide(L)'
;MRLPWKAPWLLKKYPPEPNKKSFAQLERTVMNQYLTAEYNKLLSNYNVFYLYHLSKPNNDQQIDRKFLWEAHKESLNGKVLLLKDPLSKANFRPCLDPKLTSKQILHWKGNTHIGFQSISTLNQLLLNEKWTKFTYADNVIEPYGIGIRLDGPQNIDGLNEIEPILEETHNMYKNLDYKGLLAIAKKRKDNSNSTLSSGKTVAREFLELLANIRITNPTMTSNSQWLLFTSNSH
;
A
#
# COMPACT_ATOMS: atom_id res chain seq x y z
N MET A 1 -3.19 -76.68 -5.39
CA MET A 1 -2.68 -75.48 -4.69
C MET A 1 -3.41 -74.25 -5.23
N ARG A 2 -4.26 -73.61 -4.42
CA ARG A 2 -4.88 -72.32 -4.76
C ARG A 2 -4.19 -71.25 -3.92
N LEU A 3 -3.51 -70.30 -4.57
CA LEU A 3 -2.99 -69.11 -3.88
C LEU A 3 -4.17 -68.17 -3.56
N PRO A 4 -4.38 -67.74 -2.30
CA PRO A 4 -5.40 -66.76 -1.99
C PRO A 4 -4.81 -65.37 -2.23
N TRP A 5 -5.03 -64.81 -3.41
CA TRP A 5 -4.74 -63.40 -3.66
C TRP A 5 -5.81 -62.56 -2.96
N LYS A 6 -5.57 -62.16 -1.71
CA LYS A 6 -6.26 -61.00 -1.11
C LYS A 6 -5.65 -59.76 -1.77
N ALA A 7 -6.40 -59.14 -2.69
CA ALA A 7 -6.06 -57.80 -3.15
C ALA A 7 -5.96 -56.86 -1.91
N PRO A 8 -4.91 -56.03 -1.79
CA PRO A 8 -4.75 -55.16 -0.64
C PRO A 8 -5.96 -54.21 -0.52
N TRP A 9 -6.48 -54.05 0.70
CA TRP A 9 -7.58 -53.15 1.05
C TRP A 9 -7.17 -51.67 1.01
N LEU A 10 -6.51 -51.25 -0.07
CA LEU A 10 -5.95 -49.91 -0.26
C LEU A 10 -6.41 -49.25 -1.56
N LEU A 11 -7.60 -49.61 -2.05
CA LEU A 11 -8.36 -48.72 -2.91
C LEU A 11 -9.38 -48.00 -2.02
N LYS A 12 -8.92 -46.95 -1.31
CA LYS A 12 -9.85 -45.94 -0.80
C LYS A 12 -10.58 -45.38 -2.02
N LYS A 13 -11.79 -45.91 -2.28
CA LYS A 13 -12.71 -45.33 -3.26
C LYS A 13 -12.91 -43.87 -2.84
N TYR A 14 -12.43 -42.95 -3.65
CA TYR A 14 -12.80 -41.55 -3.51
C TYR A 14 -14.34 -41.49 -3.53
N PRO A 15 -14.99 -40.77 -2.58
CA PRO A 15 -16.43 -40.62 -2.62
C PRO A 15 -16.82 -40.03 -4.00
N PRO A 16 -17.89 -40.54 -4.63
CA PRO A 16 -18.23 -40.22 -6.01
C PRO A 16 -18.59 -38.74 -6.22
N GLU A 17 -18.87 -38.00 -5.14
CA GLU A 17 -19.11 -36.57 -5.19
C GLU A 17 -18.19 -35.83 -4.20
N PRO A 18 -17.42 -34.82 -4.66
CA PRO A 18 -16.65 -33.98 -3.76
C PRO A 18 -17.60 -33.19 -2.86
N ASN A 19 -17.38 -33.25 -1.55
CA ASN A 19 -18.14 -32.45 -0.59
C ASN A 19 -18.00 -30.96 -0.95
N LYS A 20 -19.11 -30.33 -1.35
CA LYS A 20 -19.13 -28.92 -1.79
C LYS A 20 -18.46 -27.96 -0.80
N LYS A 21 -18.56 -28.25 0.51
CA LYS A 21 -17.91 -27.45 1.55
C LYS A 21 -16.39 -27.61 1.54
N SER A 22 -15.88 -28.83 1.40
CA SER A 22 -14.43 -29.08 1.33
C SER A 22 -13.84 -28.55 0.03
N PHE A 23 -14.59 -28.61 -1.08
CA PHE A 23 -14.17 -28.03 -2.35
C PHE A 23 -14.09 -26.50 -2.27
N ALA A 24 -15.14 -25.84 -1.76
CA ALA A 24 -15.11 -24.38 -1.55
C ALA A 24 -14.00 -23.94 -0.57
N GLN A 25 -13.68 -24.76 0.44
CA GLN A 25 -12.56 -24.50 1.35
C GLN A 25 -11.21 -24.67 0.65
N LEU A 26 -11.07 -25.67 -0.22
CA LEU A 26 -9.89 -25.87 -1.03
C LEU A 26 -9.70 -24.70 -2.01
N GLU A 27 -10.74 -24.29 -2.74
CA GLU A 27 -10.72 -23.14 -3.63
C GLU A 27 -10.25 -21.87 -2.92
N ARG A 28 -10.81 -21.58 -1.73
CA ARG A 28 -10.38 -20.45 -0.91
C ARG A 28 -8.92 -20.54 -0.51
N THR A 29 -8.47 -21.73 -0.12
CA THR A 29 -7.08 -21.96 0.30
C THR A 29 -6.11 -21.74 -0.86
N VAL A 30 -6.42 -22.32 -2.02
CA VAL A 30 -5.64 -22.17 -3.26
C VAL A 30 -5.62 -20.71 -3.69
N MET A 31 -6.77 -20.02 -3.67
CA MET A 31 -6.86 -18.62 -4.05
C MET A 31 -6.05 -17.71 -3.10
N ASN A 32 -6.10 -17.97 -1.79
CA ASN A 32 -5.31 -17.22 -0.83
C ASN A 32 -3.81 -17.44 -1.04
N GLN A 33 -3.38 -18.68 -1.28
CA GLN A 33 -1.98 -18.98 -1.59
C GLN A 33 -1.51 -18.27 -2.86
N TYR A 34 -2.34 -18.30 -3.91
CA TYR A 34 -2.08 -17.61 -5.17
C TYR A 34 -1.92 -16.09 -4.95
N LEU A 35 -2.88 -15.46 -4.26
CA LEU A 35 -2.84 -14.02 -3.98
C LEU A 35 -1.64 -13.63 -3.11
N THR A 36 -1.31 -14.42 -2.10
CA THR A 36 -0.12 -14.20 -1.26
C THR A 36 1.16 -14.29 -2.08
N ALA A 37 1.29 -15.28 -2.97
CA ALA A 37 2.44 -15.39 -3.86
C ALA A 37 2.54 -14.20 -4.82
N GLU A 38 1.42 -13.75 -5.38
CA GLU A 38 1.35 -12.59 -6.26
C GLU A 38 1.76 -11.31 -5.54
N TYR A 39 1.23 -11.05 -4.33
CA TYR A 39 1.62 -9.91 -3.53
C TYR A 39 3.09 -9.91 -3.15
N ASN A 40 3.64 -11.05 -2.74
CA ASN A 40 5.07 -11.16 -2.43
C ASN A 40 5.95 -10.86 -3.66
N LYS A 41 5.53 -11.33 -4.84
CA LYS A 41 6.22 -11.02 -6.10
C LYS A 41 6.16 -9.53 -6.44
N LEU A 42 5.04 -8.87 -6.19
CA LEU A 42 4.92 -7.43 -6.41
C LEU A 42 5.79 -6.65 -5.42
N LEU A 43 5.76 -7.01 -4.13
CA LEU A 43 6.62 -6.39 -3.10
C LEU A 43 8.12 -6.63 -3.34
N SER A 44 8.49 -7.72 -4.02
CA SER A 44 9.89 -7.95 -4.42
C SER A 44 10.31 -7.11 -5.62
N ASN A 45 9.40 -6.86 -6.56
CA ASN A 45 9.70 -6.20 -7.84
C ASN A 45 9.59 -4.68 -7.79
N TYR A 46 8.79 -4.16 -6.85
CA TYR A 46 8.50 -2.73 -6.69
C TYR A 46 8.99 -2.25 -5.33
N ASN A 47 9.51 -1.02 -5.28
CA ASN A 47 9.98 -0.41 -4.04
C ASN A 47 8.97 0.58 -3.44
N VAL A 48 7.86 0.85 -4.11
CA VAL A 48 6.76 1.68 -3.61
C VAL A 48 5.42 1.04 -3.91
N PHE A 49 4.50 1.12 -2.94
CA PHE A 49 3.09 0.86 -3.16
C PHE A 49 2.22 2.01 -2.67
N TYR A 50 1.04 2.14 -3.26
CA TYR A 50 0.04 3.16 -2.98
C TYR A 50 -1.27 2.49 -2.60
N LEU A 51 -1.96 3.06 -1.64
CA LEU A 51 -3.31 2.67 -1.28
C LEU A 51 -4.24 3.78 -1.74
N TYR A 52 -5.23 3.45 -2.56
CA TYR A 52 -6.26 4.38 -3.02
C TYR A 52 -7.61 3.98 -2.45
N HIS A 53 -8.43 4.95 -2.06
CA HIS A 53 -9.75 4.71 -1.50
C HIS A 53 -10.79 5.53 -2.27
N LEU A 54 -11.90 4.87 -2.61
CA LEU A 54 -13.07 5.53 -3.19
C LEU A 54 -13.91 6.17 -2.07
N SER A 55 -13.74 7.48 -1.88
CA SER A 55 -14.48 8.33 -0.95
C SER A 55 -15.79 8.77 -1.63
N LYS A 56 -16.93 8.41 -1.03
CA LYS A 56 -18.31 8.70 -1.51
C LYS A 56 -18.71 8.00 -2.82
N PRO A 57 -19.05 6.69 -2.79
CA PRO A 57 -19.91 6.15 -3.84
C PRO A 57 -21.27 6.83 -3.71
N ASN A 58 -21.70 7.63 -4.69
CA ASN A 58 -23.06 8.16 -4.71
C ASN A 58 -24.04 6.98 -4.58
N ASN A 59 -24.87 6.96 -3.53
CA ASN A 59 -25.86 5.89 -3.33
C ASN A 59 -26.96 5.90 -4.41
N ASP A 60 -27.15 7.05 -5.08
CA ASP A 60 -28.24 7.27 -6.04
C ASP A 60 -27.83 7.10 -7.52
N GLN A 61 -26.54 6.89 -7.82
CA GLN A 61 -26.08 6.67 -9.19
C GLN A 61 -25.53 5.25 -9.31
N GLN A 62 -26.10 4.45 -10.23
CA GLN A 62 -25.57 3.16 -10.69
C GLN A 62 -24.24 3.33 -11.46
N ILE A 63 -23.29 4.10 -10.94
CA ILE A 63 -21.99 4.23 -11.57
C ILE A 63 -21.21 2.95 -11.31
N ASP A 64 -20.74 2.35 -12.41
CA ASP A 64 -19.90 1.18 -12.36
C ASP A 64 -18.56 1.53 -11.70
N ARG A 65 -18.32 0.97 -10.50
CA ARG A 65 -17.05 1.13 -9.77
C ARG A 65 -15.87 0.65 -10.62
N LYS A 66 -16.07 -0.38 -11.44
CA LYS A 66 -15.04 -0.90 -12.32
C LYS A 66 -14.62 0.14 -13.34
N PHE A 67 -15.58 0.86 -13.92
CA PHE A 67 -15.31 1.97 -14.83
C PHE A 67 -14.48 3.08 -14.16
N LEU A 68 -14.83 3.48 -12.93
CA LEU A 68 -14.06 4.49 -12.19
C LEU A 68 -12.60 4.10 -11.96
N TRP A 69 -12.35 2.82 -11.61
CA TRP A 69 -10.98 2.33 -11.39
C TRP A 69 -10.18 2.20 -12.68
N GLU A 70 -10.81 1.79 -13.80
CA GLU A 70 -10.15 1.77 -15.10
C GLU A 70 -9.84 3.20 -15.59
N ALA A 71 -10.77 4.15 -15.45
CA ALA A 71 -10.54 5.55 -15.78
C ALA A 71 -9.41 6.17 -14.93
N HIS A 72 -9.36 5.83 -13.64
CA HIS A 72 -8.26 6.23 -12.78
C HIS A 72 -6.93 5.61 -13.22
N LYS A 73 -6.91 4.33 -13.56
CA LYS A 73 -5.73 3.63 -14.07
C LYS A 73 -5.20 4.28 -15.36
N GLU A 74 -6.08 4.65 -16.28
CA GLU A 74 -5.73 5.42 -17.48
C GLU A 74 -5.12 6.77 -17.12
N SER A 75 -5.71 7.48 -16.14
CA SER A 75 -5.21 8.79 -15.68
C SER A 75 -3.79 8.75 -15.09
N LEU A 76 -3.34 7.58 -14.61
CA LEU A 76 -1.99 7.34 -14.10
C LEU A 76 -0.97 7.09 -15.22
N ASN A 77 -1.39 7.07 -16.49
CA ASN A 77 -0.56 6.90 -17.69
C ASN A 77 0.37 5.66 -17.62
N GLY A 78 -0.08 4.58 -16.98
CA GLY A 78 0.71 3.35 -16.84
C GLY A 78 1.95 3.45 -15.94
N LYS A 79 2.18 4.58 -15.25
CA LYS A 79 3.28 4.73 -14.28
C LYS A 79 3.06 3.86 -13.04
N VAL A 80 1.79 3.58 -12.73
CA VAL A 80 1.38 2.73 -11.60
C VAL A 80 0.75 1.47 -12.13
N LEU A 81 1.23 0.34 -11.63
CA LEU A 81 0.51 -0.91 -11.77
C LEU A 81 -0.60 -0.94 -10.72
N LEU A 82 -1.80 -0.48 -11.09
CA LEU A 82 -3.00 -0.61 -10.28
C LEU A 82 -3.57 -2.02 -10.42
N LEU A 83 -3.78 -2.72 -9.30
CA LEU A 83 -4.42 -4.02 -9.31
C LEU A 83 -5.90 -3.90 -9.69
N LYS A 84 -6.38 -4.88 -10.45
CA LYS A 84 -7.78 -4.93 -10.91
C LYS A 84 -8.75 -5.17 -9.76
N ASP A 85 -8.32 -5.98 -8.80
CA ASP A 85 -9.13 -6.38 -7.66
C ASP A 85 -8.83 -5.52 -6.44
N PRO A 86 -9.85 -5.25 -5.60
CA PRO A 86 -9.67 -4.54 -4.35
C PRO A 86 -8.74 -5.30 -3.40
N LEU A 87 -8.12 -4.55 -2.50
CA LEU A 87 -7.14 -5.04 -1.56
C LEU A 87 -7.70 -6.11 -0.62
N SER A 88 -7.25 -7.34 -0.78
CA SER A 88 -7.51 -8.41 0.20
C SER A 88 -6.62 -8.20 1.43
N LYS A 89 -7.16 -7.51 2.44
CA LYS A 89 -6.42 -7.17 3.68
C LYS A 89 -5.87 -8.41 4.40
N ALA A 90 -6.63 -9.50 4.38
CA ALA A 90 -6.27 -10.77 5.00
C ALA A 90 -5.04 -11.41 4.33
N ASN A 91 -4.85 -11.18 3.02
CA ASN A 91 -3.76 -11.77 2.24
C ASN A 91 -2.56 -10.81 2.14
N PHE A 92 -2.78 -9.50 2.03
CA PHE A 92 -1.70 -8.52 1.82
C PHE A 92 -0.98 -8.11 3.12
N ARG A 93 -1.70 -7.93 4.25
CA ARG A 93 -1.04 -7.54 5.53
C ARG A 93 0.04 -8.52 5.99
N PRO A 94 -0.19 -9.86 5.99
CA PRO A 94 0.86 -10.80 6.34
C PRO A 94 2.09 -10.73 5.43
N CYS A 95 1.92 -10.33 4.16
CA CYS A 95 3.03 -10.17 3.21
C CYS A 95 3.92 -8.97 3.56
N LEU A 96 3.36 -7.91 4.15
CA LEU A 96 4.12 -6.75 4.61
C LEU A 96 4.81 -7.01 5.94
N ASP A 97 4.06 -7.57 6.89
CA ASP A 97 4.58 -7.90 8.21
C ASP A 97 3.66 -8.94 8.86
N PRO A 98 4.18 -10.14 9.20
CA PRO A 98 3.42 -11.15 9.91
C PRO A 98 2.80 -10.63 11.21
N LYS A 99 3.43 -9.68 11.90
CA LYS A 99 2.93 -9.09 13.16
C LYS A 99 1.79 -8.08 12.94
N LEU A 100 1.64 -7.51 11.73
CA LEU A 100 0.52 -6.62 11.37
C LEU A 100 -0.83 -7.36 11.26
N THR A 101 -0.83 -8.69 11.27
CA THR A 101 -2.07 -9.48 11.32
C THR A 101 -2.80 -9.38 12.66
N SER A 102 -2.07 -9.06 13.74
CA SER A 102 -2.58 -9.11 15.12
C SER A 102 -2.93 -7.75 15.72
N LYS A 103 -2.49 -6.64 15.10
CA LYS A 103 -2.67 -5.29 15.64
C LYS A 103 -3.54 -4.43 14.72
N GLN A 104 -4.52 -3.75 15.32
CA GLN A 104 -5.42 -2.76 14.69
C GLN A 104 -4.70 -1.51 14.10
N ILE A 105 -3.37 -1.49 14.03
CA ILE A 105 -2.56 -0.27 13.81
C ILE A 105 -2.89 0.43 12.48
N LEU A 106 -3.41 -0.29 11.47
CA LEU A 106 -3.72 0.28 10.16
C LEU A 106 -5.17 -0.04 9.76
N HIS A 107 -6.11 0.87 10.03
CA HIS A 107 -7.51 0.75 9.62
C HIS A 107 -7.71 1.00 8.11
N TRP A 108 -7.26 0.08 7.26
CA TRP A 108 -7.53 0.18 5.82
C TRP A 108 -9.03 0.23 5.56
N LYS A 109 -9.49 1.16 4.71
CA LYS A 109 -10.92 1.37 4.43
C LYS A 109 -11.51 0.26 3.55
N GLY A 110 -12.84 0.20 3.44
CA GLY A 110 -13.51 -0.66 2.44
C GLY A 110 -13.27 -0.09 1.03
N ASN A 111 -13.26 -0.93 0.00
CA ASN A 111 -13.00 -0.51 -1.40
C ASN A 111 -11.64 0.20 -1.63
N THR A 112 -10.60 -0.25 -0.93
CA THR A 112 -9.23 0.20 -1.19
C THR A 112 -8.62 -0.61 -2.33
N HIS A 113 -7.94 0.05 -3.26
CA HIS A 113 -7.11 -0.59 -4.27
C HIS A 113 -5.63 -0.30 -4.00
N ILE A 114 -4.77 -1.18 -4.51
CA ILE A 114 -3.33 -1.05 -4.37
C ILE A 114 -2.67 -0.83 -5.73
N GLY A 115 -1.78 0.15 -5.78
CA GLY A 115 -0.92 0.44 -6.91
C GLY A 115 0.54 0.18 -6.56
N PHE A 116 1.34 -0.25 -7.53
CA PHE A 116 2.78 -0.44 -7.37
C PHE A 116 3.58 0.40 -8.35
N GLN A 117 4.71 0.92 -7.91
CA GLN A 117 5.67 1.68 -8.73
C GLN A 117 7.10 1.39 -8.28
N SER A 118 8.02 1.42 -9.24
CA SER A 118 9.45 1.48 -8.95
C SER A 118 9.94 2.90 -9.16
N ILE A 119 10.59 3.48 -8.15
CA ILE A 119 11.17 4.82 -8.21
C ILE A 119 12.68 4.77 -7.94
N SER A 120 13.42 5.72 -8.50
CA SER A 120 14.83 5.94 -8.13
C SER A 120 15.04 7.19 -7.28
N THR A 121 14.10 8.13 -7.26
CA THR A 121 14.19 9.35 -6.47
C THR A 121 12.84 9.67 -5.84
N LEU A 122 12.82 10.27 -4.63
CA LEU A 122 11.54 10.69 -4.02
C LEU A 122 10.82 11.76 -4.86
N ASN A 123 11.53 12.53 -5.70
CA ASN A 123 10.90 13.44 -6.64
C ASN A 123 10.01 12.74 -7.68
N GLN A 124 10.23 11.45 -7.95
CA GLN A 124 9.32 10.69 -8.81
C GLN A 124 8.00 10.38 -8.12
N LEU A 125 7.95 10.42 -6.78
CA LEU A 125 6.71 10.44 -6.00
C LEU A 125 6.02 11.81 -6.11
N LEU A 126 6.80 12.87 -6.26
CA LEU A 126 6.34 14.26 -6.41
C LEU A 126 5.87 14.57 -7.84
N LEU A 127 4.94 13.81 -8.42
CA LEU A 127 4.49 14.09 -9.79
C LEU A 127 2.98 13.92 -10.01
N ASN A 128 2.33 15.08 -10.16
CA ASN A 128 1.01 15.40 -10.73
C ASN A 128 -0.23 15.20 -9.82
N GLU A 129 -1.13 16.19 -9.81
CA GLU A 129 -2.40 16.21 -9.03
C GLU A 129 -3.26 14.95 -9.23
N LYS A 130 -3.12 14.29 -10.38
CA LYS A 130 -3.84 13.05 -10.74
C LYS A 130 -3.54 11.87 -9.81
N TRP A 131 -2.37 11.89 -9.17
CA TRP A 131 -1.99 10.90 -8.16
C TRP A 131 -2.58 11.20 -6.79
N THR A 132 -2.75 12.48 -6.47
CA THR A 132 -3.20 12.92 -5.16
C THR A 132 -4.72 13.02 -5.07
N LYS A 133 -5.41 13.08 -6.21
CA LYS A 133 -6.86 13.02 -6.26
C LYS A 133 -7.34 12.73 -7.69
N PHE A 134 -8.23 11.76 -7.84
CA PHE A 134 -8.97 11.57 -9.08
C PHE A 134 -10.46 11.78 -8.80
N THR A 135 -11.02 12.82 -9.42
CA THR A 135 -12.43 13.18 -9.32
C THR A 135 -13.14 12.86 -10.63
N TYR A 136 -14.21 12.07 -10.55
CA TYR A 136 -15.11 11.85 -11.68
C TYR A 136 -16.55 12.02 -11.19
N ALA A 137 -17.18 13.11 -11.65
CA ALA A 137 -18.45 13.61 -11.08
C ALA A 137 -18.33 13.80 -9.56
N ASP A 138 -19.33 13.35 -8.78
CA ASP A 138 -19.35 13.44 -7.31
C ASP A 138 -18.47 12.39 -6.61
N ASN A 139 -17.96 11.39 -7.35
CA ASN A 139 -17.15 10.32 -6.77
C ASN A 139 -15.67 10.70 -6.78
N VAL A 140 -14.98 10.40 -5.69
CA VAL A 140 -13.57 10.78 -5.53
C VAL A 140 -12.74 9.57 -5.13
N ILE A 141 -11.72 9.26 -5.95
CA ILE A 141 -10.64 8.36 -5.57
C ILE A 141 -9.53 9.21 -4.94
N GLU A 142 -9.22 8.91 -3.69
CA GLU A 142 -8.25 9.64 -2.87
C GLU A 142 -7.12 8.71 -2.44
N PRO A 143 -5.86 9.19 -2.38
CA PRO A 143 -4.77 8.44 -1.80
C PRO A 143 -5.03 8.29 -0.30
N TYR A 144 -4.93 7.06 0.16
CA TYR A 144 -5.16 6.65 1.54
C TYR A 144 -3.85 6.32 2.27
N GLY A 145 -2.83 5.87 1.53
CA GLY A 145 -1.51 5.60 2.09
C GLY A 145 -0.46 5.34 1.03
N ILE A 146 0.79 5.39 1.45
CA ILE A 146 1.97 5.06 0.65
C ILE A 146 2.90 4.20 1.49
N GLY A 147 3.49 3.17 0.90
CA GLY A 147 4.55 2.38 1.51
C GLY A 147 5.81 2.45 0.67
N ILE A 148 6.93 2.72 1.31
CA ILE A 148 8.24 2.83 0.69
C ILE A 148 9.14 1.76 1.29
N ARG A 149 9.83 1.03 0.42
CA ARG A 149 10.78 -0.01 0.82
C ARG A 149 12.10 0.63 1.23
N LEU A 150 12.59 0.26 2.41
CA LEU A 150 13.84 0.75 2.99
C LEU A 150 15.02 -0.18 2.67
N ASP A 151 14.78 -1.48 2.51
CA ASP A 151 15.82 -2.51 2.35
C ASP A 151 16.03 -2.96 0.88
N GLY A 152 15.63 -2.12 -0.07
CA GLY A 152 15.68 -2.44 -1.50
C GLY A 152 17.08 -2.30 -2.10
N PRO A 153 17.40 -3.06 -3.18
CA PRO A 153 18.66 -2.88 -3.92
C PRO A 153 18.74 -1.53 -4.65
N GLN A 154 17.60 -0.85 -4.83
CA GLN A 154 17.52 0.49 -5.39
C GLN A 154 17.55 1.50 -4.26
N ASN A 155 18.70 2.18 -4.09
CA ASN A 155 18.78 3.36 -3.23
C ASN A 155 17.87 4.44 -3.80
N ILE A 156 16.87 4.84 -3.02
CA ILE A 156 15.98 5.95 -3.38
C ILE A 156 16.65 7.24 -2.92
N ASP A 157 17.03 8.10 -3.87
CA ASP A 157 17.67 9.38 -3.54
C ASP A 157 16.75 10.24 -2.67
N GLY A 158 17.29 10.71 -1.54
CA GLY A 158 16.58 11.51 -0.53
C GLY A 158 15.91 10.70 0.58
N LEU A 159 15.81 9.37 0.48
CA LEU A 159 15.20 8.52 1.52
C LEU A 159 15.99 8.56 2.83
N ASN A 160 17.31 8.51 2.74
CA ASN A 160 18.23 8.59 3.89
C ASN A 160 18.20 9.96 4.58
N GLU A 161 17.61 10.98 3.95
CA GLU A 161 17.45 12.32 4.54
C GLU A 161 16.11 12.43 5.30
N ILE A 162 15.16 11.51 5.11
CA ILE A 162 13.88 11.53 5.82
C ILE A 162 14.10 11.28 7.32
N GLU A 163 14.85 10.25 7.68
CA GLU A 163 15.14 9.90 9.08
C GLU A 163 15.82 11.05 9.83
N PRO A 164 16.94 11.65 9.37
CA PRO A 164 17.54 12.79 10.04
C PRO A 164 16.64 14.03 10.03
N ILE A 165 15.77 14.25 9.04
CA ILE A 165 14.76 15.33 9.11
C ILE A 165 13.71 15.03 10.19
N LEU A 166 13.27 13.77 10.33
CA LEU A 166 12.35 13.33 11.38
C LEU A 166 13.01 13.35 12.78
N GLU A 167 14.31 13.08 12.87
CA GLU A 167 15.10 13.11 14.11
C GLU A 167 15.51 14.53 14.53
N GLU A 168 15.95 15.38 13.59
CA GLU A 168 16.17 16.82 13.79
C GLU A 168 14.88 17.47 14.31
N THR A 169 13.71 16.98 13.88
CA THR A 169 12.41 17.45 14.37
C THR A 169 11.97 16.76 15.69
N HIS A 170 12.36 15.51 15.93
CA HIS A 170 12.07 14.76 17.17
C HIS A 170 12.85 15.23 18.39
N ASN A 171 14.13 15.61 18.25
CA ASN A 171 14.94 16.08 19.39
C ASN A 171 14.45 17.43 19.93
N MET A 172 13.64 18.16 19.17
CA MET A 172 13.04 19.42 19.63
C MET A 172 11.57 19.26 20.08
N TYR A 173 10.85 18.21 19.64
CA TYR A 173 9.43 18.04 19.97
C TYR A 173 9.01 16.55 20.06
N LYS A 174 8.94 16.05 21.29
CA LYS A 174 8.19 14.81 21.61
C LYS A 174 6.72 15.03 21.22
N ASN A 175 6.19 14.21 20.31
CA ASN A 175 4.84 14.23 19.74
C ASN A 175 4.67 15.16 18.53
N LEU A 176 5.16 14.71 17.37
CA LEU A 176 4.84 15.31 16.06
C LEU A 176 3.35 15.11 15.71
N ASP A 177 2.50 16.00 16.21
CA ASP A 177 1.15 16.28 15.70
C ASP A 177 1.23 17.08 14.38
N TYR A 178 0.15 17.09 13.61
CA TYR A 178 -0.12 17.84 12.36
C TYR A 178 0.43 19.28 12.38
N LYS A 179 0.40 19.95 13.54
CA LYS A 179 0.95 21.31 13.71
C LYS A 179 2.47 21.38 13.54
N GLY A 180 3.21 20.33 13.88
CA GLY A 180 4.66 20.25 13.70
C GLY A 180 5.04 20.13 12.21
N LEU A 181 4.33 19.30 11.45
CA LEU A 181 4.49 19.19 10.00
C LEU A 181 4.13 20.51 9.29
N LEU A 182 3.08 21.21 9.75
CA LEU A 182 2.66 22.51 9.22
C LEU A 182 3.61 23.66 9.56
N ALA A 183 4.25 23.63 10.74
CA ALA A 183 5.26 24.62 11.13
C ALA A 183 6.53 24.52 10.29
N ILE A 184 6.90 23.30 9.88
CA ILE A 184 8.01 23.04 8.96
C ILE A 184 7.70 23.62 7.58
N ALA A 185 6.51 23.35 7.05
CA ALA A 185 6.05 23.92 5.78
C ALA A 185 5.99 25.47 5.79
N LYS A 186 5.65 26.08 6.93
CA LYS A 186 5.58 27.55 7.08
C LYS A 186 6.95 28.23 7.19
N LYS A 187 7.95 27.61 7.84
CA LYS A 187 9.32 28.16 7.94
C LYS A 187 10.03 28.31 6.59
N ARG A 188 9.51 27.68 5.53
CA ARG A 188 10.00 27.81 4.14
C ARG A 188 9.86 29.23 3.57
N LYS A 189 8.93 30.05 4.08
CA LYS A 189 8.75 31.44 3.60
C LYS A 189 9.86 32.40 4.05
N ASP A 190 10.54 32.08 5.16
CA ASP A 190 11.45 33.04 5.81
C ASP A 190 12.94 32.75 5.56
N ASN A 191 13.31 31.56 5.07
CA ASN A 191 14.72 31.12 4.95
C ASN A 191 15.13 30.70 3.52
N SER A 192 14.91 31.55 2.52
CA SER A 192 15.28 31.29 1.13
C SER A 192 16.79 31.33 0.81
N ASN A 193 17.68 31.46 1.82
CA ASN A 193 19.10 31.77 1.60
C ASN A 193 20.13 30.74 2.12
N SER A 194 19.72 29.55 2.58
CA SER A 194 20.68 28.49 2.91
C SER A 194 20.71 27.40 1.83
N THR A 195 21.88 27.18 1.24
CA THR A 195 22.24 26.09 0.33
C THR A 195 21.93 24.72 0.95
N LEU A 196 20.68 24.28 0.82
CA LEU A 196 20.26 22.92 1.15
C LEU A 196 20.84 21.95 0.11
N SER A 197 21.40 20.82 0.58
CA SER A 197 21.73 19.70 -0.31
C SER A 197 20.48 19.25 -1.07
N SER A 198 20.63 18.86 -2.33
CA SER A 198 19.51 18.47 -3.20
C SER A 198 18.63 17.39 -2.53
N GLY A 199 19.23 16.41 -1.86
CA GLY A 199 18.52 15.35 -1.13
C GLY A 199 17.63 15.85 0.02
N LYS A 200 18.08 16.82 0.83
CA LYS A 200 17.27 17.39 1.93
C LYS A 200 16.08 18.19 1.41
N THR A 201 16.23 18.90 0.29
CA THR A 201 15.13 19.62 -0.36
C THR A 201 14.06 18.63 -0.85
N VAL A 202 14.49 17.57 -1.52
CA VAL A 202 13.62 16.51 -2.06
C VAL A 202 12.84 15.79 -0.95
N ALA A 203 13.51 15.42 0.14
CA ALA A 203 12.87 14.77 1.28
C ALA A 203 11.83 15.69 1.96
N ARG A 204 12.13 16.98 2.12
CA ARG A 204 11.17 17.95 2.67
C ARG A 204 9.96 18.17 1.78
N GLU A 205 10.15 18.32 0.47
CA GLU A 205 9.04 18.48 -0.47
C GLU A 205 8.13 17.26 -0.47
N PHE A 206 8.69 16.06 -0.37
CA PHE A 206 7.93 14.83 -0.20
C PHE A 206 7.07 14.85 1.08
N LEU A 207 7.65 15.22 2.23
CA LEU A 207 6.91 15.32 3.49
C LEU A 207 5.82 16.41 3.46
N GLU A 208 6.10 17.55 2.80
CA GLU A 208 5.11 18.62 2.58
C GLU A 208 3.94 18.13 1.72
N LEU A 209 4.21 17.35 0.67
CA LEU A 209 3.17 16.74 -0.16
C LEU A 209 2.30 15.79 0.68
N LEU A 210 2.92 14.89 1.44
CA LEU A 210 2.22 13.96 2.33
C LEU A 210 1.32 14.69 3.33
N ALA A 211 1.81 15.80 3.90
CA ALA A 211 1.05 16.66 4.79
C ALA A 211 -0.15 17.31 4.08
N ASN A 212 0.02 17.81 2.86
CA ASN A 212 -1.05 18.41 2.06
C ASN A 212 -2.18 17.43 1.75
N ILE A 213 -1.84 16.16 1.47
CA ILE A 213 -2.81 15.09 1.22
C ILE A 213 -3.28 14.36 2.49
N ARG A 214 -2.90 14.86 3.68
CA ARG A 214 -3.28 14.32 5.00
C ARG A 214 -2.84 12.87 5.23
N ILE A 215 -1.77 12.42 4.59
CA ILE A 215 -1.12 11.11 4.80
C ILE A 215 0.06 11.32 5.74
N THR A 216 -0.24 11.51 7.03
CA THR A 216 0.74 12.02 8.01
C THR A 216 1.10 11.03 9.10
N ASN A 217 0.58 9.80 9.06
CA ASN A 217 0.85 8.81 10.09
C ASN A 217 1.94 7.81 9.63
N PRO A 218 3.24 8.06 9.93
CA PRO A 218 4.30 7.13 9.63
C PRO A 218 4.20 5.89 10.53
N THR A 219 4.38 4.71 9.95
CA THR A 219 4.42 3.43 10.65
C THR A 219 5.45 2.56 9.96
N MET A 220 6.41 2.04 10.72
CA MET A 220 7.40 1.11 10.20
C MET A 220 6.96 -0.33 10.46
N THR A 221 7.22 -1.24 9.53
CA THR A 221 7.01 -2.67 9.75
C THR A 221 8.00 -3.21 10.78
N SER A 222 7.65 -4.32 11.46
CA SER A 222 8.46 -4.88 12.54
C SER A 222 9.81 -5.44 12.11
N ASN A 223 9.98 -5.69 10.81
CA ASN A 223 11.23 -6.07 10.16
C ASN A 223 12.01 -4.86 9.60
N SER A 224 11.52 -3.64 9.80
CA SER A 224 12.09 -2.38 9.30
C SER A 224 12.30 -2.33 7.78
N GLN A 225 11.61 -3.19 7.02
CA GLN A 225 11.75 -3.24 5.57
C GLN A 225 10.89 -2.19 4.86
N TRP A 226 9.78 -1.78 5.48
CA TRP A 226 8.81 -0.87 4.88
C TRP A 226 8.47 0.27 5.83
N LEU A 227 8.51 1.49 5.28
CA LEU A 227 7.98 2.69 5.89
C LEU A 227 6.63 3.03 5.25
N LEU A 228 5.56 2.98 6.04
CA LEU A 228 4.21 3.28 5.59
C LEU A 228 3.79 4.64 6.10
N PHE A 229 3.17 5.44 5.26
CA PHE A 229 2.42 6.62 5.68
C PHE A 229 0.94 6.39 5.35
N THR A 230 0.05 6.64 6.31
CA THR A 230 -1.39 6.52 6.09
C THR A 230 -2.16 7.76 6.50
N SER A 231 -3.36 7.91 5.92
CA SER A 231 -4.28 8.98 6.27
C SER A 231 -4.83 8.80 7.67
N ASN A 232 -4.80 9.88 8.46
CA ASN A 232 -5.30 9.91 9.84
C ASN A 232 -6.83 10.06 9.93
N SER A 233 -7.55 9.74 8.84
CA SER A 233 -9.00 9.90 8.75
C SER A 233 -9.72 8.84 9.60
N HIS A 234 -9.83 9.14 10.89
CA HIS A 234 -10.97 8.76 11.73
C HIS A 234 -12.22 9.52 11.29
#